data_AF-A0A269PU78-F1
#
_entry.id   AF-A0A269PU78-F1
#
_cell.length_a   1.000
_cell.length_b   1.000
_cell.length_c   1.000
_cell.angle_alpha   90.00
_cell.angle_beta   90.00
_cell.angle_gamma   90.00
#
_symmetry.space_group_name_H-M   'P 1'
#
loop_
_entity.id
_entity.type
_entity.pdbx_description
1 polymer ?
#
loop_
_entity_poly.entity_id
_entity_poly.type
_entity_poly.pdbx_seq_one_letter_code
_entity_poly.pdbx_strand_id
1 'polypeptide(L)'
;MLGEITTKEQINELTHMQHLEYSELAIAHLHDVDWNGYNKAKQQPRVSDSDNFLKIAPAPAPYRSWPEFHMFNNTLLKNAKYEPIEHKVEYSIKHTHQPDAVSNLNKRIFFEIKGCFRDIAEAMKYIHIAEQLGITFVFILQEEGIHLPWCKVRKDGSTRTIEEWCEVNGFYYCYTHAFDEFVQGDAYKRLVATA
;
A
#
# COMPACT_ATOMS: atom_id res chain seq x y z
N MET A 1 -1.94 35.31 -14.12
CA MET A 1 -2.29 34.22 -15.04
C MET A 1 -1.63 32.90 -14.69
N LEU A 2 -0.28 32.76 -14.64
CA LEU A 2 0.32 31.46 -14.28
C LEU A 2 0.08 31.05 -12.80
N GLY A 3 0.03 32.00 -11.86
CA GLY A 3 -0.23 31.72 -10.44
C GLY A 3 -1.67 31.30 -10.08
N GLU A 4 -2.58 31.22 -11.06
CA GLU A 4 -3.97 30.80 -10.89
C GLU A 4 -4.23 29.38 -11.44
N ILE A 5 -3.19 28.75 -11.99
CA ILE A 5 -3.30 27.40 -12.54
C ILE A 5 -3.28 26.38 -11.40
N THR A 6 -4.40 25.70 -11.25
CA THR A 6 -4.66 24.77 -10.15
C THR A 6 -5.09 23.39 -10.65
N THR A 7 -5.42 23.24 -11.94
CA THR A 7 -5.89 21.96 -12.51
C THR A 7 -4.95 21.40 -13.58
N LYS A 8 -5.10 20.11 -13.84
CA LYS A 8 -4.32 19.39 -14.86
C LYS A 8 -4.69 19.85 -16.27
N GLU A 9 -5.96 20.15 -16.50
CA GLU A 9 -6.50 20.60 -17.78
C GLU A 9 -5.83 21.91 -18.21
N GLN A 10 -5.75 22.86 -17.28
CA GLN A 10 -5.05 24.14 -17.49
C GLN A 10 -3.57 23.95 -17.80
N ILE A 11 -2.89 23.02 -17.12
CA ILE A 11 -1.49 22.68 -17.42
C ILE A 11 -1.34 22.11 -18.83
N ASN A 12 -2.26 21.26 -19.28
CA ASN A 12 -2.17 20.65 -20.63
C ASN A 12 -2.36 21.66 -21.77
N GLU A 13 -3.00 22.80 -21.51
CA GLU A 13 -3.20 23.88 -22.48
C GLU A 13 -1.98 24.78 -22.65
N LEU A 14 -1.02 24.71 -21.73
CA LEU A 14 0.19 25.54 -21.77
C LEU A 14 1.15 25.09 -22.87
N THR A 15 1.81 26.07 -23.49
CA THR A 15 2.97 25.83 -24.34
C THR A 15 4.16 25.33 -23.52
N HIS A 16 5.15 24.73 -24.19
CA HIS A 16 6.36 24.27 -23.52
C HIS A 16 7.07 25.39 -22.74
N MET A 17 7.20 26.60 -23.33
CA MET A 17 7.80 27.74 -22.64
C MET A 17 7.04 28.14 -21.37
N GLN A 18 5.70 28.11 -21.42
CA GLN A 18 4.87 28.37 -20.25
C GLN A 18 4.98 27.26 -19.20
N HIS A 19 5.23 26.00 -19.58
CA HIS A 19 5.59 24.96 -18.62
C HIS A 19 6.92 25.24 -17.93
N LEU A 20 7.93 25.72 -18.66
CA LEU A 20 9.21 26.09 -18.06
C LEU A 20 9.01 27.22 -17.03
N GLU A 21 8.29 28.28 -17.40
CA GLU A 21 7.97 29.40 -16.50
C GLU A 21 7.15 28.96 -15.27
N TYR A 22 6.12 28.14 -15.47
CA TYR A 22 5.34 27.60 -14.37
C TYR A 22 6.19 26.70 -13.47
N SER A 23 7.13 25.93 -14.04
CA SER A 23 8.02 25.09 -13.24
C SER A 23 8.86 25.92 -12.27
N GLU A 24 9.39 27.08 -12.68
CA GLU A 24 10.11 27.99 -11.77
C GLU A 24 9.22 28.47 -10.61
N LEU A 25 7.98 28.85 -10.91
CA LEU A 25 6.99 29.25 -9.90
C LEU A 25 6.67 28.11 -8.94
N ALA A 26 6.49 26.89 -9.46
CA ALA A 26 6.21 25.70 -8.67
C ALA A 26 7.39 25.36 -7.75
N ILE A 27 8.63 25.45 -8.24
CA ILE A 27 9.84 25.24 -7.42
C ILE A 27 9.94 26.30 -6.32
N ALA A 28 9.74 27.58 -6.63
CA ALA A 28 9.73 28.65 -5.64
C ALA A 28 8.68 28.38 -4.54
N HIS A 29 7.46 28.00 -4.93
CA HIS A 29 6.42 27.63 -3.97
C HIS A 29 6.82 26.44 -3.10
N LEU A 30 7.42 25.39 -3.68
CA LEU A 30 7.86 24.20 -2.93
C LEU A 30 9.00 24.50 -1.94
N HIS A 31 9.80 25.55 -2.17
CA HIS A 31 10.80 26.02 -1.20
C HIS A 31 10.17 26.68 0.03
N ASP A 32 8.99 27.29 -0.12
CA ASP A 32 8.28 27.95 0.98
C ASP A 32 7.42 26.98 1.82
N VAL A 33 7.27 25.73 1.37
CA VAL A 33 6.53 24.70 2.11
C VAL A 33 7.30 24.29 3.37
N ASP A 34 6.64 24.40 4.53
CA ASP A 34 7.09 23.75 5.76
C ASP A 34 6.89 22.23 5.64
N TRP A 35 7.89 21.55 5.07
CA TRP A 35 7.86 20.10 4.85
C TRP A 35 7.74 19.30 6.16
N ASN A 36 8.29 19.81 7.27
CA ASN A 36 8.17 19.14 8.57
C ASN A 36 6.76 19.29 9.13
N GLY A 37 6.17 20.47 9.02
CA GLY A 37 4.76 20.71 9.33
C GLY A 37 3.83 19.83 8.49
N TYR A 38 4.07 19.75 7.18
CA TYR A 38 3.34 18.88 6.25
C TYR A 38 3.43 17.40 6.65
N ASN A 39 4.64 16.89 6.92
CA ASN A 39 4.85 15.51 7.31
C ASN A 39 4.18 15.19 8.65
N LYS A 40 4.22 16.13 9.61
CA LYS A 40 3.55 15.99 10.90
C LYS A 40 2.03 15.98 10.76
N ALA A 41 1.46 16.81 9.88
CA ALA A 41 0.04 16.83 9.60
C ALA A 41 -0.45 15.51 9.00
N LYS A 42 0.34 14.87 8.12
CA LYS A 42 0.04 13.53 7.59
C LYS A 42 0.01 12.41 8.63
N GLN A 43 0.79 12.56 9.70
CA GLN A 43 0.80 11.60 10.81
C GLN A 43 -0.39 11.79 11.77
N GLN A 44 -1.14 12.88 11.66
CA GLN A 44 -2.31 13.14 12.47
C GLN A 44 -3.57 12.56 11.82
N PRO A 45 -4.39 11.80 12.55
CA PRO A 45 -5.64 11.25 12.02
C PRO A 45 -6.62 12.41 11.84
N ARG A 46 -6.91 12.75 10.57
CA ARG A 46 -7.82 13.82 10.11
C ARG A 46 -7.27 15.24 10.28
N VAL A 47 -6.44 15.68 9.34
CA VAL A 47 -6.37 17.10 8.98
C VAL A 47 -6.57 17.24 7.48
N SER A 48 -7.76 17.69 7.10
CA SER A 48 -8.17 18.03 5.73
C SER A 48 -7.28 19.10 5.09
N ASP A 49 -6.51 19.83 5.90
CA ASP A 49 -5.64 20.89 5.41
C ASP A 49 -4.31 20.38 4.85
N SER A 50 -3.98 19.08 4.96
CA SER A 50 -2.80 18.53 4.24
C SER A 50 -2.91 18.72 2.72
N ASP A 51 -4.14 18.67 2.18
CA ASP A 51 -4.44 18.98 0.78
C ASP A 51 -4.27 20.47 0.44
N ASN A 52 -4.30 21.36 1.45
CA ASN A 52 -4.07 22.79 1.28
C ASN A 52 -2.58 23.18 1.23
N PHE A 53 -1.64 22.30 1.57
CA PHE A 53 -0.20 22.62 1.55
C PHE A 53 0.40 22.66 0.15
N LEU A 54 -0.21 21.98 -0.83
CA LEU A 54 0.29 21.88 -2.20
C LEU A 54 -0.79 22.37 -3.17
N LYS A 55 -0.94 23.69 -3.28
CA LYS A 55 -1.89 24.30 -4.24
C LYS A 55 -1.27 24.50 -5.61
N ILE A 56 -0.59 23.47 -6.11
CA ILE A 56 0.03 23.47 -7.43
C ILE A 56 -0.64 22.40 -8.29
N ALA A 57 -0.90 22.75 -9.55
CA ALA A 57 -1.39 21.78 -10.52
C ALA A 57 -0.38 20.63 -10.70
N PRO A 58 -0.80 19.42 -11.11
CA PRO A 58 0.15 18.34 -11.36
C PRO A 58 1.08 18.66 -12.53
N ALA A 59 2.32 18.17 -12.47
CA ALA A 59 3.29 18.32 -13.54
C ALA A 59 2.81 17.60 -14.83
N PRO A 60 3.21 18.10 -16.02
CA PRO A 60 2.86 17.44 -17.27
C PRO A 60 3.60 16.10 -17.41
N ALA A 61 2.93 15.12 -18.03
CA ALA A 61 3.52 13.83 -18.35
C ALA A 61 4.76 13.99 -19.25
N PRO A 62 5.79 13.12 -19.14
CA PRO A 62 5.85 11.92 -18.32
C PRO A 62 6.32 12.13 -16.86
N TYR A 63 6.56 13.36 -16.45
CA TYR A 63 7.14 13.66 -15.14
C TYR A 63 6.13 13.44 -14.01
N ARG A 64 6.59 12.90 -12.87
CA ARG A 64 5.74 12.63 -11.69
C ARG A 64 5.68 13.82 -10.73
N SER A 65 6.56 14.81 -10.91
CA SER A 65 6.62 15.98 -10.05
C SER A 65 7.19 17.21 -10.78
N TRP A 66 6.92 18.42 -10.27
CA TRP A 66 7.51 19.65 -10.80
C TRP A 66 9.04 19.73 -10.65
N PRO A 67 9.64 19.26 -9.53
CA PRO A 67 11.10 19.07 -9.46
C PRO A 67 11.65 18.23 -10.59
N GLU A 68 11.03 17.09 -10.92
CA GLU A 68 11.48 16.28 -12.06
C GLU A 68 11.35 17.05 -13.38
N PHE A 69 10.20 17.66 -13.66
CA PHE A 69 10.01 18.46 -14.87
C PHE A 69 11.07 19.57 -14.98
N HIS A 70 11.25 20.37 -13.93
CA HIS A 70 12.22 21.46 -13.91
C HIS A 70 13.64 20.93 -14.14
N MET A 71 14.05 19.89 -13.42
CA MET A 71 15.39 19.32 -13.55
C MET A 71 15.65 18.78 -14.96
N PHE A 72 14.71 18.02 -15.54
CA PHE A 72 14.86 17.42 -16.86
C PHE A 72 14.61 18.39 -18.04
N ASN A 73 14.20 19.64 -17.81
CA ASN A 73 14.03 20.61 -18.89
C ASN A 73 14.96 21.83 -18.75
N ASN A 74 15.25 22.28 -17.53
CA ASN A 74 16.02 23.52 -17.27
C ASN A 74 17.48 23.27 -16.88
N THR A 75 17.90 22.03 -16.63
CA THR A 75 19.27 21.70 -16.22
C THR A 75 19.99 20.79 -17.22
N LEU A 76 21.21 20.35 -16.89
CA LEU A 76 21.96 19.39 -17.69
C LEU A 76 21.29 18.00 -17.76
N LEU A 77 20.35 17.68 -16.85
CA LEU A 77 19.58 16.44 -16.91
C LEU A 77 18.65 16.34 -18.12
N LYS A 78 18.40 17.43 -18.85
CA LYS A 78 17.68 17.38 -20.14
C LYS A 78 18.34 16.51 -21.21
N ASN A 79 19.63 16.23 -21.04
CA ASN A 79 20.40 15.34 -21.90
C ASN A 79 20.34 13.88 -21.43
N ALA A 80 19.77 13.60 -20.26
CA ALA A 80 19.58 12.27 -19.72
C ALA A 80 18.20 11.71 -20.08
N LYS A 81 18.09 10.38 -20.15
CA LYS A 81 16.81 9.70 -20.34
C LYS A 81 16.04 9.65 -19.03
N TYR A 82 14.79 10.13 -19.03
CA TYR A 82 13.88 10.04 -17.90
C TYR A 82 13.37 8.60 -17.71
N GLU A 83 13.41 8.08 -16.47
CA GLU A 83 13.02 6.72 -16.08
C GLU A 83 13.41 5.61 -17.09
N PRO A 84 14.71 5.40 -17.36
CA PRO A 84 15.16 4.46 -18.38
C PRO A 84 14.83 3.01 -17.99
N ILE A 85 13.86 2.41 -18.69
CA ILE A 85 13.38 1.05 -18.42
C ILE A 85 14.47 -0.01 -18.49
N GLU A 86 15.47 0.19 -19.34
CA GLU A 86 16.63 -0.68 -19.52
C GLU A 86 17.58 -0.72 -18.31
N HIS A 87 17.44 0.24 -17.37
CA HIS A 87 18.20 0.28 -16.11
C HIS A 87 17.35 -0.09 -14.90
N LYS A 88 16.20 -0.76 -15.09
CA LYS A 88 15.45 -1.33 -13.96
C LYS A 88 16.27 -2.44 -13.30
N VAL A 89 16.55 -2.28 -12.02
CA VAL A 89 17.32 -3.23 -11.21
C VAL A 89 16.38 -3.99 -10.29
N GLU A 90 16.44 -5.32 -10.34
CA GLU A 90 15.76 -6.19 -9.39
C GLU A 90 16.56 -6.25 -8.08
N TYR A 91 15.85 -6.16 -6.95
CA TYR A 91 16.43 -6.37 -5.63
C TYR A 91 15.42 -7.09 -4.73
N SER A 92 15.92 -7.77 -3.70
CA SER A 92 15.09 -8.45 -2.70
C SER A 92 15.55 -8.10 -1.29
N ILE A 93 14.62 -8.13 -0.34
CA ILE A 93 14.89 -7.96 1.09
C ILE A 93 14.59 -9.30 1.77
N LYS A 94 15.55 -9.83 2.53
CA LYS A 94 15.38 -11.10 3.23
C LYS A 94 14.58 -10.90 4.52
N HIS A 95 13.52 -11.67 4.67
CA HIS A 95 12.73 -11.77 5.89
C HIS A 95 12.65 -13.24 6.35
N THR A 96 12.38 -13.44 7.64
CA THR A 96 12.05 -14.74 8.21
C THR A 96 10.68 -14.66 8.86
N HIS A 97 9.91 -15.73 8.74
CA HIS A 97 8.61 -15.86 9.38
C HIS A 97 8.64 -17.03 10.37
N GLN A 98 8.17 -16.77 11.58
CA GLN A 98 7.98 -17.77 12.61
C GLN A 98 6.48 -17.91 12.83
N PRO A 99 5.88 -19.07 12.50
CA PRO A 99 4.48 -19.29 12.78
C PRO A 99 4.24 -19.50 14.27
N ASP A 100 3.02 -19.21 14.72
CA ASP A 100 2.64 -19.48 16.11
C ASP A 100 2.65 -20.98 16.41
N ALA A 101 2.16 -21.79 15.46
CA ALA A 101 2.30 -23.25 15.50
C ALA A 101 2.31 -23.87 14.09
N VAL A 102 2.78 -25.11 14.01
CA VAL A 102 2.77 -25.92 12.78
C VAL A 102 2.02 -27.20 13.05
N SER A 103 1.17 -27.62 12.11
CA SER A 103 0.45 -28.89 12.24
C SER A 103 1.40 -30.08 12.43
N ASN A 104 0.99 -31.01 13.28
CA ASN A 104 1.69 -32.29 13.47
C ASN A 104 1.38 -33.29 12.36
N LEU A 105 0.32 -33.08 11.58
CA LEU A 105 -0.11 -33.98 10.52
C LEU A 105 0.41 -33.56 9.14
N ASN A 106 0.60 -32.25 8.91
CA ASN A 106 1.20 -31.73 7.68
C ASN A 106 2.02 -30.47 7.98
N LYS A 107 3.33 -30.52 7.73
CA LYS A 107 4.26 -29.42 8.04
C LYS A 107 4.14 -28.20 7.11
N ARG A 108 3.27 -28.25 6.09
CA ARG A 108 2.89 -27.10 5.25
C ARG A 108 1.73 -26.29 5.81
N ILE A 109 1.08 -26.76 6.87
CA ILE A 109 -0.03 -26.04 7.52
C ILE A 109 0.49 -25.29 8.74
N PHE A 110 0.42 -23.96 8.67
CA PHE A 110 0.79 -23.05 9.74
C PHE A 110 -0.47 -22.50 10.40
N PHE A 111 -0.49 -22.52 11.73
CA PHE A 111 -1.52 -21.90 12.53
C PHE A 111 -1.05 -20.52 13.00
N GLU A 112 -1.92 -19.52 12.83
CA GLU A 112 -1.66 -18.13 13.17
C GLU A 112 -2.76 -17.59 14.06
N ILE A 113 -2.44 -17.34 15.33
CA ILE A 113 -3.40 -16.78 16.29
C ILE A 113 -3.42 -15.27 16.10
N LYS A 114 -4.60 -14.70 15.81
CA LYS A 114 -4.73 -13.26 15.53
C LYS A 114 -5.92 -12.63 16.25
N GLY A 115 -5.61 -11.56 16.98
CA GLY A 115 -6.60 -10.58 17.43
C GLY A 115 -6.85 -9.54 16.33
N CYS A 116 -5.81 -8.86 15.87
CA CYS A 116 -5.92 -7.96 14.72
C CYS A 116 -4.65 -8.00 13.87
N PHE A 117 -4.78 -7.56 12.63
CA PHE A 117 -3.62 -7.12 11.87
C PHE A 117 -3.48 -5.61 12.03
N ARG A 118 -2.25 -5.12 12.19
CA ARG A 118 -1.97 -3.70 12.48
C ARG A 118 -1.86 -2.84 11.25
N ASP A 119 -1.18 -3.36 10.23
CA ASP A 119 -0.99 -2.68 8.96
C ASP A 119 -1.06 -3.65 7.76
N ILE A 120 -1.16 -3.06 6.57
CA ILE A 120 -1.22 -3.82 5.32
C ILE A 120 0.03 -4.67 5.11
N ALA A 121 1.21 -4.25 5.57
CA ALA A 121 2.44 -5.00 5.38
C ALA A 121 2.42 -6.31 6.21
N GLU A 122 1.88 -6.25 7.42
CA GLU A 122 1.66 -7.43 8.25
C GLU A 122 0.72 -8.43 7.59
N ALA A 123 -0.36 -7.99 6.94
CA ALA A 123 -1.26 -8.88 6.22
C ALA A 123 -0.64 -9.43 4.92
N MET A 124 0.01 -8.58 4.13
CA MET A 124 0.62 -8.95 2.84
C MET A 124 1.70 -10.04 2.98
N LYS A 125 2.41 -10.10 4.11
CA LYS A 125 3.44 -11.13 4.31
C LYS A 125 2.89 -12.55 4.19
N TYR A 126 1.67 -12.82 4.67
CA TYR A 126 1.08 -14.17 4.62
C TYR A 126 0.77 -14.58 3.18
N ILE A 127 0.30 -13.64 2.36
CA ILE A 127 0.07 -13.85 0.93
C ILE A 127 1.38 -14.23 0.26
N HIS A 128 2.44 -13.43 0.46
CA HIS A 128 3.74 -13.70 -0.14
C HIS A 128 4.34 -15.02 0.33
N ILE A 129 4.22 -15.37 1.61
CA ILE A 129 4.71 -16.64 2.15
C ILE A 129 3.92 -17.82 1.55
N ALA A 130 2.60 -17.72 1.47
CA ALA A 130 1.76 -18.77 0.91
C ALA A 130 2.06 -18.99 -0.58
N GLU A 131 2.11 -17.92 -1.37
CA GLU A 131 2.38 -17.97 -2.81
C GLU A 131 3.78 -18.49 -3.12
N GLN A 132 4.80 -18.03 -2.39
CA GLN A 132 6.19 -18.37 -2.70
C GLN A 132 6.62 -19.74 -2.16
N LEU A 133 6.09 -20.13 -1.00
CA LEU A 133 6.55 -21.33 -0.28
C LEU A 133 5.52 -22.46 -0.27
N GLY A 134 4.31 -22.25 -0.82
CA GLY A 134 3.23 -23.22 -0.79
C GLY A 134 2.79 -23.56 0.64
N ILE A 135 2.79 -22.55 1.52
CA ILE A 135 2.34 -22.71 2.91
C ILE A 135 0.85 -22.42 2.98
N THR A 136 0.12 -23.30 3.64
CA THR A 136 -1.29 -23.10 3.97
C THR A 136 -1.39 -22.45 5.34
N PHE A 137 -1.96 -21.25 5.40
CA PHE A 137 -2.30 -20.62 6.68
C PHE A 137 -3.71 -20.99 7.13
N VAL A 138 -3.83 -21.30 8.42
CA VAL A 138 -5.10 -21.38 9.16
C VAL A 138 -5.05 -20.34 10.26
N PHE A 139 -5.86 -19.29 10.13
CA PHE A 139 -5.96 -18.24 11.13
C PHE A 139 -6.91 -18.65 12.26
N ILE A 140 -6.46 -18.52 13.50
CA ILE A 140 -7.25 -18.71 14.71
C ILE A 140 -7.61 -17.33 15.23
N LEU A 141 -8.81 -16.87 14.88
CA LEU A 141 -9.27 -15.52 15.16
C LEU A 141 -9.82 -15.42 16.58
N GLN A 142 -9.50 -14.31 17.25
CA GLN A 142 -9.95 -14.06 18.61
C GLN A 142 -11.47 -13.83 18.68
N GLU A 143 -12.02 -13.03 17.77
CA GLU A 143 -13.41 -12.55 17.77
C GLU A 143 -13.90 -12.36 16.32
N GLU A 144 -15.21 -12.42 16.12
CA GLU A 144 -15.84 -12.20 14.82
C GLU A 144 -15.95 -10.72 14.45
N GLY A 145 -15.95 -10.41 13.15
CA GLY A 145 -16.28 -9.09 12.63
C GLY A 145 -15.20 -8.02 12.88
N ILE A 146 -13.97 -8.43 13.16
CA ILE A 146 -12.87 -7.49 13.38
C ILE A 146 -12.48 -6.82 12.07
N HIS A 147 -12.60 -5.49 12.01
CA HIS A 147 -12.29 -4.69 10.82
C HIS A 147 -10.79 -4.44 10.63
N LEU A 148 -10.33 -4.47 9.38
CA LEU A 148 -8.96 -4.10 8.99
C LEU A 148 -8.77 -2.58 9.01
N PRO A 149 -7.84 -2.04 9.83
CA PRO A 149 -7.77 -0.60 10.10
C PRO A 149 -7.31 0.26 8.90
N TRP A 150 -6.66 -0.34 7.90
CA TRP A 150 -6.19 0.37 6.70
C TRP A 150 -7.13 0.22 5.48
N CYS A 151 -8.21 -0.55 5.60
CA CYS A 151 -9.12 -0.74 4.48
C CYS A 151 -9.95 0.52 4.25
N LYS A 152 -10.11 0.89 2.97
CA LYS A 152 -11.01 1.98 2.60
C LYS A 152 -12.44 1.64 3.00
N VAL A 153 -13.13 2.63 3.54
CA VAL A 153 -14.56 2.54 3.85
C VAL A 153 -15.34 2.36 2.55
N ARG A 154 -16.24 1.37 2.51
CA ARG A 154 -17.13 1.10 1.38
C ARG A 154 -18.25 2.15 1.33
N LYS A 155 -19.02 2.16 0.23
CA LYS A 155 -20.14 3.11 0.06
C LYS A 155 -21.21 3.02 1.15
N ASP A 156 -21.38 1.83 1.73
CA ASP A 156 -22.32 1.54 2.81
C ASP A 156 -21.78 1.86 4.22
N GLY A 157 -20.56 2.39 4.33
CA GLY A 157 -19.91 2.69 5.61
C GLY A 157 -19.18 1.51 6.25
N SER A 158 -19.31 0.29 5.72
CA SER A 158 -18.57 -0.87 6.22
C SER A 158 -17.09 -0.81 5.82
N THR A 159 -16.24 -1.51 6.58
CA THR A 159 -14.85 -1.77 6.20
C THR A 159 -14.62 -3.27 6.15
N ARG A 160 -13.60 -3.70 5.40
CA ARG A 160 -13.33 -5.13 5.24
C ARG A 160 -12.96 -5.76 6.59
N THR A 161 -13.52 -6.92 6.91
CA THR A 161 -13.15 -7.70 8.11
C THR A 161 -11.97 -8.63 7.85
N ILE A 162 -11.41 -9.23 8.90
CA ILE A 162 -10.35 -10.23 8.78
C ILE A 162 -10.84 -11.47 8.02
N GLU A 163 -12.06 -11.92 8.29
CA GLU A 163 -12.72 -13.06 7.65
C GLU A 163 -12.84 -12.83 6.14
N GLU A 164 -13.43 -11.70 5.73
CA GLU A 164 -13.54 -11.34 4.31
C GLU A 164 -12.16 -11.26 3.64
N TRP A 165 -11.13 -10.84 4.37
CA TRP A 165 -9.76 -10.84 3.86
C TRP A 165 -9.20 -12.26 3.73
N CYS A 166 -9.43 -13.15 4.69
CA CYS A 166 -9.04 -14.55 4.59
C CYS A 166 -9.69 -15.20 3.36
N GLU A 167 -11.01 -15.03 3.20
CA GLU A 167 -11.78 -15.59 2.08
C GLU A 167 -11.26 -15.12 0.72
N VAL A 168 -11.07 -13.81 0.54
CA VAL A 168 -10.59 -13.23 -0.73
C VAL A 168 -9.19 -13.72 -1.10
N ASN A 169 -8.36 -14.04 -0.11
CA ASN A 169 -6.99 -14.52 -0.33
C ASN A 169 -6.85 -16.05 -0.21
N GLY A 170 -7.95 -16.79 -0.08
CA GLY A 170 -7.94 -18.26 -0.01
C GLY A 170 -7.35 -18.83 1.28
N PHE A 171 -7.36 -18.07 2.37
CA PHE A 171 -6.93 -18.55 3.68
C PHE A 171 -8.07 -19.20 4.46
N TYR A 172 -7.72 -20.21 5.25
CA TYR A 172 -8.64 -20.83 6.19
C TYR A 172 -8.65 -20.06 7.50
N TYR A 173 -9.78 -20.07 8.19
CA TYR A 173 -9.86 -19.55 9.55
C TYR A 173 -10.87 -20.31 10.39
N CYS A 174 -10.67 -20.24 11.69
CA CYS A 174 -11.65 -20.61 12.72
C CYS A 174 -11.51 -19.62 13.89
N TYR A 175 -12.33 -19.77 14.92
CA TYR A 175 -12.21 -18.96 16.14
C TYR A 175 -11.52 -19.72 17.24
N THR A 176 -10.92 -19.00 18.19
CA THR A 176 -10.24 -19.58 19.35
C THR A 176 -11.10 -20.60 20.10
N HIS A 177 -12.39 -20.32 20.31
CA HIS A 177 -13.32 -21.20 20.99
C HIS A 177 -13.74 -22.45 20.17
N ALA A 178 -13.50 -22.45 18.87
CA ALA A 178 -13.91 -23.50 17.93
C ALA A 178 -12.72 -24.29 17.35
N PHE A 179 -11.49 -23.99 17.79
CA PHE A 179 -10.28 -24.58 17.21
C PHE A 179 -10.26 -26.11 17.32
N ASP A 180 -10.60 -26.65 18.49
CA ASP A 180 -10.59 -28.10 18.73
C ASP A 180 -11.60 -28.83 17.83
N GLU A 181 -12.79 -28.26 17.64
CA GLU A 181 -13.79 -28.80 16.71
C GLU A 181 -13.30 -28.73 15.26
N PHE A 182 -12.69 -27.60 14.87
CA PHE A 182 -12.14 -27.43 13.53
C PHE A 182 -11.10 -28.50 13.18
N VAL A 183 -10.13 -28.76 14.07
CA VAL A 183 -9.07 -29.74 13.80
C VAL A 183 -9.54 -31.20 13.88
N GLN A 184 -10.67 -31.46 14.51
CA GLN A 184 -11.32 -32.78 14.49
C GLN A 184 -12.27 -32.96 13.29
N GLY A 185 -12.69 -31.84 12.68
CA GLY A 185 -13.62 -31.79 11.57
C GLY A 185 -13.05 -32.27 10.24
N ASP A 186 -13.94 -32.63 9.32
CA ASP A 186 -13.56 -33.16 8.02
C ASP A 186 -12.94 -32.10 7.10
N ALA A 187 -13.23 -30.82 7.33
CA ALA A 187 -12.60 -29.72 6.61
C ALA A 187 -11.08 -29.73 6.83
N TYR A 188 -10.63 -29.85 8.08
CA TYR A 188 -9.21 -29.93 8.39
C TYR A 188 -8.57 -31.25 7.92
N LYS A 189 -9.27 -32.38 8.05
CA LYS A 189 -8.76 -33.67 7.50
C LYS A 189 -8.53 -33.59 6.00
N ARG A 190 -9.46 -32.97 5.25
CA ARG A 190 -9.28 -32.71 3.82
C ARG A 190 -8.09 -31.79 3.56
N LEU A 191 -7.97 -30.72 4.33
CA LEU A 191 -6.85 -29.78 4.23
C LEU A 191 -5.49 -30.48 4.42
N VAL A 192 -5.36 -31.31 5.45
CA VAL A 192 -4.16 -32.10 5.73
C VAL A 192 -3.78 -33.00 4.55
N ALA A 193 -4.77 -33.56 3.84
CA ALA A 193 -4.55 -34.45 2.70
C ALA A 193 -4.17 -33.72 1.41
N THR A 194 -4.47 -32.42 1.28
CA THR A 194 -4.28 -31.66 0.03
C THR A 194 -3.20 -30.59 0.10
N ALA A 195 -2.74 -30.22 1.30
CA ALA A 195 -1.74 -29.17 1.53
C ALA A 195 -0.29 -29.63 1.33
#